data_AF-A0A392T805-F1
#
_entry.id   AF-A0A392T805-F1
#
_cell.length_a   1.000
_cell.length_b   1.000
_cell.length_c   1.000
_cell.angle_alpha   90.00
_cell.angle_beta   90.00
_cell.angle_gamma   90.00
#
_symmetry.space_group_name_H-M   'P 1'
#
loop_
_entity.id
_entity.type
_entity.pdbx_description
1 polymer ?
#
loop_
_entity_poly.entity_id
_entity_poly.type
_entity_poly.pdbx_seq_one_letter_code
_entity_poly.pdbx_strand_id
1 'polypeptide(L)'
;MKTVEVTLISQEEQKLDPAGRYAGSDRAELIEQIIAVEEAMIAAANSQFHNVVAQLRILNPNVDFAVDGLDEDKEVREGRIAT
;
A
#
# COMPACT_ATOMS: atom_id res chain seq x y z
N MET A 1 -23.03 -14.89 37.39
CA MET A 1 -21.79 -15.05 36.59
C MET A 1 -22.10 -14.51 35.21
N LYS A 2 -21.40 -13.45 34.77
CA LYS A 2 -21.57 -12.90 33.42
C LYS A 2 -20.87 -13.87 32.48
N THR A 3 -21.64 -14.59 31.67
CA THR A 3 -21.10 -15.49 30.66
C THR A 3 -20.30 -14.63 29.68
N VAL A 4 -18.98 -14.77 29.70
CA VAL A 4 -18.13 -14.23 28.65
C VAL A 4 -18.43 -15.10 27.44
N GLU A 5 -19.20 -14.57 26.50
CA GLU A 5 -19.30 -15.16 25.17
C GLU A 5 -17.89 -15.17 24.60
N VAL A 6 -17.25 -16.34 24.64
CA VAL A 6 -16.08 -16.61 23.81
C VAL A 6 -16.60 -16.57 22.39
N THR A 7 -16.47 -15.42 21.74
CA THR A 7 -16.71 -15.28 20.31
C THR A 7 -15.77 -16.25 19.63
N LEU A 8 -16.32 -17.37 19.15
CA LEU A 8 -15.56 -18.38 18.43
C LEU A 8 -14.98 -17.70 17.18
N ILE A 9 -13.66 -17.61 17.11
CA ILE A 9 -12.92 -17.16 15.92
C ILE A 9 -13.38 -18.04 14.75
N SER A 10 -13.80 -17.42 13.64
CA SER A 10 -14.28 -18.16 12.47
C SER A 10 -13.14 -18.97 11.83
N GLN A 11 -13.47 -20.05 11.13
CA GLN A 11 -12.44 -20.79 10.39
C GLN A 11 -11.80 -19.94 9.30
N GLU A 12 -12.53 -18.96 8.77
CA GLU A 12 -12.05 -17.95 7.83
C GLU A 12 -11.01 -17.03 8.47
N GLU A 13 -11.28 -16.51 9.67
CA GLU A 13 -10.35 -15.67 10.41
C GLU A 13 -9.08 -16.44 10.76
N GLN A 14 -9.19 -17.70 11.19
CA GLN A 14 -8.03 -18.54 11.50
C GLN A 14 -7.17 -18.86 10.26
N LYS A 15 -7.75 -18.86 9.05
CA LYS A 15 -7.01 -19.00 7.78
C LYS A 15 -6.28 -17.71 7.40
N LEU A 16 -6.90 -16.56 7.64
CA LEU A 16 -6.34 -15.24 7.30
C LEU A 16 -5.33 -14.75 8.33
N ASP A 17 -5.50 -15.14 9.60
CA ASP A 17 -4.64 -14.80 10.73
C ASP A 17 -4.26 -16.05 11.54
N PRO A 18 -3.45 -16.95 10.97
CA PRO A 18 -3.03 -18.17 11.66
C PRO A 18 -2.17 -17.90 12.90
N ALA A 19 -1.58 -16.70 13.02
CA ALA A 19 -0.80 -16.26 14.17
C ALA A 19 -1.67 -15.62 15.28
N GLY A 20 -2.96 -15.38 15.02
CA GLY A 20 -3.85 -14.70 15.95
C GLY A 20 -3.43 -13.27 16.29
N ARG A 21 -2.77 -12.57 15.36
CA ARG A 21 -2.34 -11.17 15.52
C ARG A 21 -3.51 -10.21 15.78
N TYR A 22 -4.69 -10.50 15.26
CA TYR A 22 -5.89 -9.67 15.34
C TYR A 22 -6.99 -10.29 16.22
N ALA A 23 -6.67 -11.39 16.90
CA ALA A 23 -7.61 -12.07 17.77
C ALA A 23 -8.08 -11.14 18.89
N GLY A 24 -9.37 -10.83 18.93
CA GLY A 24 -9.97 -9.95 19.93
C GLY A 24 -9.86 -8.46 19.62
N SER A 25 -9.32 -8.07 18.45
CA SER A 25 -9.38 -6.69 17.98
C SER A 25 -10.81 -6.26 17.73
N ASP A 26 -11.14 -5.04 18.11
CA ASP A 26 -12.42 -4.44 17.75
C ASP A 26 -12.41 -3.93 16.30
N ARG A 27 -13.59 -3.52 15.81
CA ARG A 27 -13.73 -3.04 14.44
C ARG A 27 -12.91 -1.77 14.16
N ALA A 28 -12.72 -0.90 15.15
CA ALA A 28 -11.96 0.33 14.97
C ALA A 28 -10.47 0.02 14.83
N GLU A 29 -9.92 -0.86 15.67
CA GLU A 29 -8.52 -1.31 15.60
C GLU A 29 -8.21 -1.97 14.25
N LEU A 30 -9.11 -2.81 13.73
CA LEU A 30 -8.93 -3.42 12.40
C LEU A 30 -8.94 -2.39 11.27
N ILE A 31 -9.81 -1.37 11.34
CA ILE A 31 -9.86 -0.29 10.35
C ILE A 31 -8.59 0.56 10.40
N GLU A 32 -8.11 0.89 11.60
CA GLU A 32 -6.85 1.61 11.79
C GLU A 32 -5.69 0.86 11.15
N GLN A 33 -5.61 -0.45 11.34
CA GLN A 33 -4.56 -1.27 10.73
C GLN A 33 -4.65 -1.30 9.20
N ILE A 34 -5.85 -1.37 8.63
CA ILE A 34 -6.04 -1.31 7.17
C ILE A 34 -5.54 0.03 6.63
N ILE A 35 -5.95 1.14 7.24
CA ILE A 35 -5.52 2.49 6.84
C ILE A 35 -4.00 2.61 6.92
N ALA A 36 -3.38 2.14 8.01
CA ALA A 36 -1.94 2.20 8.17
C ALA A 36 -1.18 1.42 7.07
N VAL A 37 -1.70 0.25 6.67
CA VAL A 37 -1.12 -0.53 5.57
C VAL A 37 -1.32 0.18 4.23
N GLU A 38 -2.50 0.72 3.96
CA GLU A 38 -2.79 1.48 2.74
C GLU A 38 -1.87 2.70 2.60
N GLU A 39 -1.73 3.51 3.66
CA GLU A 39 -0.82 4.66 3.69
C GLU A 39 0.63 4.26 3.46
N ALA A 40 1.08 3.17 4.09
CA ALA A 40 2.44 2.66 3.91
C ALA A 40 2.68 2.19 2.46
N MET A 41 1.69 1.56 1.82
CA MET A 41 1.77 1.13 0.43
C MET A 41 1.84 2.31 -0.53
N ILE A 42 1.03 3.35 -0.32
CA ILE A 42 1.04 4.58 -1.12
C ILE A 42 2.40 5.28 -0.99
N ALA A 43 2.90 5.45 0.24
CA ALA A 43 4.21 6.05 0.48
C ALA A 43 5.35 5.26 -0.17
N ALA A 44 5.29 3.92 -0.12
CA ALA A 44 6.26 3.06 -0.78
C ALA A 44 6.22 3.19 -2.31
N ALA A 45 5.03 3.23 -2.92
CA ALA A 45 4.86 3.39 -4.36
C ALA A 45 5.42 4.74 -4.85
N ASN A 46 5.06 5.84 -4.18
CA ASN A 46 5.57 7.17 -4.49
C ASN A 46 7.11 7.23 -4.38
N SER A 47 7.67 6.69 -3.29
CA SER A 47 9.12 6.65 -3.10
C SER A 47 9.83 5.84 -4.18
N GLN A 48 9.28 4.67 -4.55
CA GLN A 48 9.84 3.83 -5.60
C GLN A 48 9.78 4.52 -6.97
N PHE A 49 8.66 5.18 -7.29
CA PHE A 49 8.51 5.94 -8.52
C PHE A 49 9.60 7.03 -8.65
N HIS A 50 9.75 7.87 -7.64
CA HIS A 50 10.79 8.91 -7.64
C HIS A 50 12.21 8.34 -7.67
N ASN A 51 12.46 7.21 -7.02
CA ASN A 51 13.75 6.53 -7.08
C ASN A 51 14.06 6.06 -8.52
N VAL A 52 13.08 5.48 -9.22
CA VAL A 52 13.25 5.08 -10.63
C VAL A 52 13.55 6.29 -11.53
N VAL A 53 12.84 7.40 -11.35
CA VAL A 53 13.12 8.65 -12.09
C VAL A 53 14.55 9.15 -11.83
N ALA A 54 15.01 9.09 -10.58
CA ALA A 54 16.38 9.45 -10.23
C ALA A 54 17.42 8.52 -10.88
N GLN A 55 17.18 7.20 -10.86
CA GLN A 55 18.06 6.23 -11.51
C GLN A 55 18.14 6.45 -13.02
N LEU A 56 17.03 6.75 -13.69
CA LEU A 56 17.01 7.05 -15.14
C LEU A 56 17.91 8.22 -15.50
N ARG A 57 17.88 9.30 -14.70
CA ARG A 57 18.76 10.46 -14.88
C ARG A 57 20.24 10.09 -14.72
N ILE A 58 20.58 9.29 -13.71
CA ILE A 58 21.96 8.85 -13.47
C ILE A 58 22.47 7.96 -14.61
N LEU A 59 21.64 7.03 -15.08
CA LEU A 59 22.01 6.07 -16.12
C LEU A 59 22.11 6.69 -17.52
N ASN A 60 21.50 7.86 -17.75
CA ASN A 60 21.51 8.55 -19.03
C ASN A 60 22.01 10.00 -18.88
N PRO A 61 23.30 10.21 -18.54
CA PRO A 61 23.84 11.52 -18.16
C PRO A 61 23.84 12.56 -19.30
N ASN A 62 23.66 12.12 -20.55
CA ASN A 62 23.62 12.98 -21.74
C ASN A 62 22.20 13.23 -22.27
N VAL A 63 21.18 12.78 -21.53
CA VAL A 63 19.77 12.96 -21.88
C VAL A 63 19.13 13.87 -20.85
N ASP A 64 18.50 14.94 -21.32
CA ASP A 64 17.67 15.77 -20.47
C ASP A 64 16.26 15.20 -20.42
N PHE A 65 15.83 14.73 -19.25
CA PHE A 65 14.50 14.16 -19.05
C PHE A 65 13.51 15.25 -18.64
N ALA A 66 12.48 15.44 -19.46
CA ALA A 66 11.28 16.16 -19.02
C ALA A 66 10.58 15.33 -17.94
N VAL A 67 10.61 15.82 -16.70
CA VAL A 67 9.94 15.16 -15.56
C VAL A 67 8.67 15.88 -15.11
N ASP A 68 8.41 17.06 -15.68
CA ASP A 68 7.23 17.84 -15.31
C ASP A 68 5.97 17.06 -15.66
N GLY A 69 5.10 16.86 -14.66
CA GLY A 69 3.85 16.14 -14.81
C GLY A 69 3.93 14.61 -14.64
N LEU A 70 5.13 14.06 -14.39
CA LEU A 70 5.31 12.68 -13.94
C LEU A 70 4.57 12.45 -12.62
N ASP A 71 3.89 11.32 -12.53
CA ASP A 71 2.97 10.99 -11.46
C ASP A 71 2.82 9.47 -11.43
N GLU A 72 2.95 8.86 -10.25
CA GLU A 72 2.88 7.42 -10.05
C GLU A 72 1.51 6.82 -10.41
N ASP A 73 0.44 7.62 -10.38
CA ASP A 73 -0.92 7.19 -10.68
C ASP A 73 -1.29 7.35 -12.16
N LYS A 74 -0.42 7.97 -12.97
CA LYS A 74 -0.69 8.19 -14.40
C LYS A 74 -0.11 7.09 -15.29
N GLU A 75 -0.86 6.79 -16.34
CA GLU A 75 -0.46 5.79 -17.33
C GLU A 75 0.04 6.44 -18.63
N VAL A 76 0.88 5.73 -19.37
CA VAL A 76 1.25 6.11 -20.74
C VAL A 76 0.37 5.35 -21.73
N ARG A 77 -0.48 6.08 -22.45
CA ARG A 77 -1.35 5.54 -23.53
C ARG A 77 -1.00 6.23 -24.84
N GLU A 78 -0.66 5.44 -25.86
CA GLU A 78 -0.30 5.96 -27.19
C GLU A 78 0.80 7.04 -27.16
N GLY A 79 1.76 6.91 -26.24
CA GLY A 79 2.86 7.87 -26.07
C GLY A 79 2.48 9.18 -25.36
N ARG A 80 1.29 9.26 -24.76
CA ARG A 80 0.85 10.41 -23.94
C ARG A 80 0.58 9.98 -22.51
N ILE A 81 0.82 10.89 -21.56
CA ILE A 81 0.42 10.72 -20.18
C ILE A 81 -1.09 10.90 -20.09
N ALA A 82 -1.79 9.91 -19.54
CA ALA A 82 -3.22 9.89 -19.31
C ALA A 82 -3.51 9.79 -17.81
N THR A 83 -4.63 10.41 -17.39
CA THR A 83 -5.27 10.20 -16.08
C THR A 83 -6.01 8.87 -16.02
#